data_AF-A0A950C5X9-F1
#
_entry.id   AF-A0A950C5X9-F1
#
_cell.length_a   1.000
_cell.length_b   1.000
_cell.length_c   1.000
_cell.angle_alpha   90.00
_cell.angle_beta   90.00
_cell.angle_gamma   90.00
#
_symmetry.space_group_name_H-M   'P 1'
#
loop_
_entity.id
_entity.type
_entity.pdbx_description
1 polymer ?
#
loop_
_entity_poly.entity_id
_entity_poly.type
_entity_poly.pdbx_seq_one_letter_code
_entity_poly.pdbx_strand_id
1 'polypeptide(L)'
;MSELPDSATPAIPHGMRLQWEAAQQAHVLLYPEGMVQLNGSAAAILSRCDGLRTVPQIVADLERAYEARGLASDVNAFLTLALSRQWLELRAAGPLSDGQQAPAATTTLHGAGPAQSPQVAGLPLWLLLELTYRCPLHCVFCYNPTVFARTGPELPTADWL
;
A
#
# COMPACT_ATOMS: atom_id res chain seq x y z
N MET A 1 6.37 26.00 -9.18
CA MET A 1 6.70 24.57 -9.36
C MET A 1 7.31 24.12 -8.06
N SER A 2 6.58 23.38 -7.23
CA SER A 2 7.20 22.76 -6.05
C SER A 2 8.02 21.59 -6.53
N GLU A 3 9.34 21.70 -6.40
CA GLU A 3 10.27 20.60 -6.62
C GLU A 3 10.00 19.51 -5.58
N LEU A 4 10.00 18.24 -6.01
CA LEU A 4 9.82 17.10 -5.12
C LEU A 4 11.13 16.89 -4.34
N PRO A 5 11.09 16.57 -3.03
CA PRO A 5 12.31 16.27 -2.30
C PRO A 5 12.95 15.01 -2.88
N ASP A 6 14.26 15.06 -3.16
CA ASP A 6 14.99 13.91 -3.71
C ASP A 6 14.97 12.67 -2.80
N SER A 7 14.78 12.86 -1.49
CA SER A 7 14.68 11.78 -0.51
C SER A 7 13.27 11.21 -0.35
N ALA A 8 12.26 11.79 -1.00
CA ALA A 8 10.88 11.34 -0.87
C ALA A 8 10.66 10.06 -1.70
N THR A 9 9.90 9.13 -1.14
CA THR A 9 9.53 7.89 -1.83
C THR A 9 8.04 7.89 -2.16
N PRO A 10 7.66 8.10 -3.45
CA PRO A 10 6.26 8.12 -3.85
C PRO A 10 5.65 6.71 -3.78
N ALA A 11 4.42 6.63 -3.27
CA ALA A 11 3.65 5.40 -3.15
C ALA A 11 2.22 5.58 -3.66
N ILE A 12 1.63 4.54 -4.25
CA ILE A 12 0.19 4.47 -4.48
C ILE A 12 -0.51 4.27 -3.11
N PRO A 13 -1.48 5.12 -2.72
CA PRO A 13 -2.19 4.98 -1.45
C PRO A 13 -2.92 3.64 -1.34
N HIS A 14 -3.09 3.14 -0.11
CA HIS A 14 -3.71 1.83 0.15
C HIS A 14 -5.14 1.66 -0.41
N GLY A 15 -5.88 2.76 -0.60
CA GLY A 15 -7.23 2.74 -1.19
C GLY A 15 -7.25 2.71 -2.72
N MET A 16 -6.10 2.74 -3.38
CA MET A 16 -5.97 2.75 -4.84
C MET A 16 -5.21 1.53 -5.33
N ARG A 17 -5.50 1.11 -6.56
CA ARG A 17 -4.85 -0.06 -7.15
C ARG A 17 -4.52 0.17 -8.62
N LEU A 18 -3.25 0.01 -8.97
CA LEU A 18 -2.81 -0.09 -10.35
C LEU A 18 -3.06 -1.52 -10.85
N GLN A 19 -3.74 -1.67 -11.98
CA GLN A 19 -4.00 -2.98 -12.59
C GLN A 19 -3.96 -2.91 -14.12
N TRP A 20 -3.76 -4.05 -14.78
CA TRP A 20 -3.98 -4.19 -16.21
C TRP A 20 -5.45 -4.53 -16.48
N GLU A 21 -6.07 -3.86 -17.45
CA GLU A 21 -7.42 -4.15 -17.89
C GLU A 21 -7.40 -4.70 -19.32
N ALA A 22 -7.66 -6.00 -19.46
CA ALA A 22 -7.55 -6.70 -20.73
C ALA A 22 -8.60 -6.25 -21.76
N ALA A 23 -9.80 -5.87 -21.31
CA ALA A 23 -10.86 -5.40 -22.21
C ALA A 23 -10.49 -4.06 -22.89
N GLN A 24 -9.68 -3.23 -22.21
CA GLN A 24 -9.26 -1.91 -22.71
C GLN A 24 -7.83 -1.89 -23.24
N GLN A 25 -7.09 -3.00 -23.10
CA GLN A 25 -5.67 -3.11 -23.46
C GLN A 25 -4.84 -1.96 -22.86
N ALA A 26 -5.12 -1.62 -21.61
CA ALA A 26 -4.49 -0.49 -20.93
C ALA A 26 -4.31 -0.78 -19.43
N HIS A 27 -3.34 -0.10 -18.83
CA HIS A 27 -3.25 0.00 -17.39
C HIS A 27 -4.27 1.00 -16.88
N VAL A 28 -4.89 0.70 -15.74
CA VAL A 28 -5.84 1.56 -15.07
C VAL A 28 -5.46 1.73 -13.60
N LEU A 29 -5.66 2.93 -13.06
CA LEU A 29 -5.64 3.16 -11.62
C LEU A 29 -7.09 3.18 -11.13
N LEU A 30 -7.43 2.22 -10.28
CA LEU A 30 -8.73 2.15 -9.61
C LEU A 30 -8.67 2.92 -8.29
N TYR A 31 -9.76 3.62 -7.98
CA TYR A 31 -9.98 4.30 -6.71
C TYR A 31 -11.49 4.27 -6.37
N PRO A 32 -11.92 4.59 -5.13
CA PRO A 32 -13.29 4.32 -4.69
C PRO A 32 -14.38 4.95 -5.56
N GLU A 33 -14.12 6.12 -6.12
CA GLU A 33 -15.06 6.90 -6.93
C GLU A 33 -15.00 6.56 -8.44
N GLY A 34 -14.07 5.72 -8.89
CA GLY A 34 -13.97 5.34 -10.30
C GLY A 34 -12.64 4.74 -10.75
N MET A 35 -12.30 5.00 -12.01
CA MET A 35 -11.05 4.54 -12.62
C MET A 35 -10.49 5.60 -13.54
N VAL A 36 -9.16 5.64 -13.67
CA VAL A 36 -8.50 6.40 -14.74
C VAL A 36 -7.72 5.45 -15.64
N GLN A 37 -7.89 5.61 -16.95
CA GLN A 37 -7.09 4.91 -17.94
C GLN A 37 -5.73 5.61 -18.09
N LEU A 38 -4.67 4.83 -18.04
CA LEU A 38 -3.29 5.31 -18.14
C LEU A 38 -2.70 4.93 -19.50
N ASN A 39 -1.85 5.80 -20.04
CA ASN A 39 -0.99 5.42 -21.15
C ASN A 39 0.21 4.60 -20.63
N GLY A 40 0.97 3.98 -21.54
CA GLY A 40 2.09 3.11 -21.19
C GLY A 40 3.14 3.81 -20.31
N SER A 41 3.50 5.06 -20.62
CA SER A 41 4.49 5.81 -19.86
C SER A 41 4.03 6.12 -18.43
N ALA A 42 2.78 6.56 -18.26
CA ALA A 42 2.19 6.85 -16.95
C ALA A 42 2.12 5.59 -16.08
N ALA A 43 1.73 4.46 -16.67
CA ALA A 43 1.70 3.18 -15.98
C ALA A 43 3.10 2.70 -15.57
N ALA A 44 4.10 2.91 -16.42
CA ALA A 44 5.48 2.54 -16.12
C ALA A 44 6.09 3.36 -14.97
N ILE A 45 5.74 4.65 -14.89
CA ILE A 45 6.12 5.51 -13.77
C ILE A 45 5.40 5.03 -12.49
N LEU A 46 4.08 4.91 -12.52
CA LEU A 46 3.29 4.52 -11.34
C LEU A 46 3.64 3.13 -10.80
N SER A 47 4.01 2.18 -11.67
CA SER A 47 4.45 0.84 -11.25
C SER A 47 5.73 0.84 -10.42
N ARG A 48 6.52 1.93 -10.47
CA ARG A 48 7.75 2.09 -9.67
C ARG A 48 7.52 2.89 -8.38
N CYS A 49 6.34 3.50 -8.21
CA CYS A 49 5.92 4.24 -7.02
C CYS A 49 5.39 3.29 -5.94
N ASP A 50 6.30 2.56 -5.29
CA ASP A 50 6.00 1.57 -4.25
C ASP A 50 6.26 2.08 -2.83
N GLY A 51 6.68 3.34 -2.68
CA GLY A 51 7.08 3.92 -1.40
C GLY A 51 8.47 3.50 -0.92
N LEU A 52 9.23 2.74 -1.72
CA LEU A 52 10.60 2.32 -1.43
C LEU A 52 11.62 3.10 -2.26
N ARG A 53 11.33 3.32 -3.55
CA ARG A 53 12.24 4.03 -4.44
C ARG A 53 12.10 5.54 -4.31
N THR A 54 13.24 6.24 -4.32
CA THR A 54 13.26 7.70 -4.44
C THR A 54 13.03 8.16 -5.88
N VAL A 55 12.68 9.43 -6.08
CA VAL A 55 12.47 9.98 -7.43
C VAL A 55 13.68 9.77 -8.35
N PRO A 56 14.94 10.05 -7.93
CA PRO A 56 16.12 9.76 -8.76
C PRO A 56 16.27 8.27 -9.12
N GLN A 57 15.92 7.35 -8.21
CA GLN A 57 15.97 5.91 -8.47
C GLN A 57 14.91 5.50 -9.51
N ILE A 58 13.70 6.05 -9.43
CA ILE A 58 12.64 5.82 -10.41
C ILE A 58 13.08 6.29 -11.80
N VAL A 59 13.69 7.47 -11.90
CA VAL A 59 14.23 7.99 -13.17
C VAL A 59 15.29 7.05 -13.73
N ALA A 60 16.27 6.66 -12.91
CA ALA A 60 17.34 5.75 -13.35
C ALA A 60 16.79 4.38 -13.81
N ASP A 61 15.77 3.85 -13.14
CA ASP A 61 15.13 2.58 -13.51
C ASP A 61 14.28 2.69 -14.79
N LEU A 62 13.73 3.86 -15.10
CA LEU A 62 13.03 4.11 -16.36
C LEU A 62 14.02 4.29 -17.52
N GLU A 63 15.05 5.10 -17.34
CA GLU A 63 16.10 5.32 -18.34
C GLU A 63 16.78 4.00 -18.73
N ARG A 64 17.04 3.12 -17.76
CA ARG A 64 17.58 1.78 -18.01
C ARG A 64 16.58 0.87 -18.74
N ALA A 65 15.31 0.88 -18.34
CA ALA A 65 14.31 -0.02 -18.92
C ALA A 65 13.91 0.35 -20.35
N TYR A 66 14.01 1.64 -20.71
CA TYR A 66 13.62 2.17 -22.01
C TYR A 66 14.82 2.59 -22.88
N GLU A 67 16.05 2.32 -22.44
CA GLU A 67 17.29 2.70 -23.15
C GLU A 67 17.32 4.19 -23.53
N ALA A 68 16.81 5.05 -22.64
CA ALA A 68 16.62 6.48 -22.85
C ALA A 68 17.40 7.31 -21.82
N ARG A 69 17.52 8.62 -22.05
CA ARG A 69 18.15 9.57 -21.13
C ARG A 69 17.38 10.89 -21.07
N GLY A 70 17.53 11.62 -19.98
CA GLY A 70 16.93 12.95 -19.79
C GLY A 70 15.47 12.88 -19.33
N LEU A 71 15.02 11.75 -18.78
CA LEU A 71 13.60 11.57 -18.40
C LEU A 71 13.25 12.29 -17.09
N ALA A 72 14.23 12.84 -16.38
CA ALA A 72 14.04 13.43 -15.06
C ALA A 72 12.96 14.52 -15.03
N SER A 73 12.95 15.43 -16.01
CA SER A 73 11.97 16.54 -16.05
C SER A 73 10.55 16.03 -16.25
N ASP A 74 10.34 15.12 -17.20
CA ASP A 74 9.03 14.56 -17.51
C ASP A 74 8.48 13.71 -16.36
N VAL A 75 9.34 12.89 -15.74
CA VAL A 75 8.97 12.07 -14.58
C VAL A 75 8.59 12.97 -13.40
N ASN A 76 9.37 14.00 -13.08
CA ASN A 76 9.03 14.95 -12.02
C ASN A 76 7.70 15.66 -12.29
N ALA A 77 7.49 16.16 -13.51
CA ALA A 77 6.24 16.81 -13.89
C ALA A 77 5.03 15.88 -13.72
N PHE A 78 5.18 14.61 -14.13
CA PHE A 78 4.14 13.61 -13.94
C PHE A 78 3.87 13.31 -12.46
N LEU A 79 4.92 13.12 -11.64
CA LEU A 79 4.76 12.85 -10.21
C LEU A 79 4.08 14.02 -9.48
N THR A 80 4.44 15.26 -9.81
CA THR A 80 3.77 16.46 -9.27
C THR A 80 2.28 16.47 -9.64
N LEU A 81 1.94 16.15 -10.88
CA LEU A 81 0.54 16.06 -11.32
C LEU A 81 -0.20 14.94 -10.58
N ALA A 82 0.39 13.75 -10.47
CA ALA A 82 -0.20 12.61 -9.77
C ALA A 82 -0.43 12.90 -8.29
N LEU A 83 0.49 13.60 -7.62
CA LEU A 83 0.34 14.07 -6.25
C LEU A 83 -0.78 15.11 -6.11
N SER A 84 -0.89 16.07 -7.04
CA SER A 84 -1.99 17.06 -7.02
C SER A 84 -3.38 16.43 -7.19
N ARG A 85 -3.44 15.28 -7.88
CA ARG A 85 -4.65 14.47 -8.04
C ARG A 85 -4.84 13.44 -6.94
N GLN A 86 -3.96 13.41 -5.94
CA GLN A 86 -3.96 12.47 -4.82
C GLN A 86 -3.87 11.00 -5.27
N TRP A 87 -3.30 10.73 -6.45
CA TRP A 87 -3.02 9.38 -6.94
C TRP A 87 -1.79 8.75 -6.28
N LEU A 88 -0.95 9.60 -5.69
CA LEU A 88 0.26 9.23 -4.97
C LEU A 88 0.27 9.92 -3.61
N GLU A 89 1.00 9.33 -2.68
CA GLU A 89 1.46 9.94 -1.43
C GLU A 89 2.99 9.95 -1.41
N LEU A 90 3.59 10.94 -0.75
CA LEU A 90 5.02 10.92 -0.45
C LEU A 90 5.23 10.34 0.94
N ARG A 91 6.06 9.30 1.03
CA ARG A 91 6.58 8.84 2.32
C ARG A 91 7.90 9.56 2.57
N ALA A 92 8.03 10.14 3.76
CA ALA A 92 9.32 10.61 4.22
C ALA A 92 10.21 9.39 4.48
N ALA A 93 11.44 9.42 3.98
CA ALA A 93 12.45 8.50 4.46
C ALA A 93 12.51 8.64 5.99
N GLY A 94 12.17 7.59 6.72
CA GLY A 94 12.43 7.54 8.16
C GLY A 94 13.91 7.88 8.39
N PRO A 95 14.27 8.53 9.51
CA PRO A 95 15.65 8.94 9.75
C PRO A 95 16.59 7.76 9.53
N LEU A 96 17.61 7.98 8.69
CA LEU A 96 18.71 7.06 8.42
C LEU A 96 19.21 6.54 9.77
N SER A 97 18.90 5.29 10.10
CA SER A 97 19.46 4.63 11.28
C SER A 97 20.92 4.34 10.96
N ASP A 98 21.81 5.10 11.61
CA ASP A 98 23.24 4.83 11.63
C ASP A 98 23.51 3.40 12.08
N GLY A 99 24.59 2.85 11.53
CA GLY A 99 24.90 1.43 11.47
C GLY A 99 24.74 0.64 12.76
N GLN A 100 24.21 -0.58 12.60
CA GLN A 100 24.60 -1.69 13.45
C GLN A 100 24.83 -2.94 12.60
N GLN A 101 26.11 -3.24 12.37
CA GLN A 101 26.59 -4.52 11.88
C GLN A 101 26.14 -5.66 12.80
N ALA A 102 25.69 -6.74 12.18
CA ALA A 102 25.54 -8.05 12.80
C ALA A 102 26.92 -8.74 12.87
N PRO A 103 27.32 -9.33 14.01
CA PRO A 103 28.34 -10.37 13.99
C PRO A 103 27.71 -11.71 13.60
N ALA A 104 28.48 -12.48 12.84
CA ALA A 104 28.13 -13.76 12.24
C ALA A 104 27.73 -14.82 13.28
N ALA A 105 26.55 -15.39 13.09
CA ALA A 105 26.11 -16.59 13.79
C ALA A 105 26.57 -17.84 13.03
N THR A 106 27.60 -18.52 13.54
CA THR A 106 27.75 -19.96 13.33
C THR A 106 27.07 -20.65 14.49
N THR A 107 25.80 -21.03 14.32
CA THR A 107 25.17 -22.05 15.18
C THR A 107 24.20 -22.87 14.33
N THR A 108 24.60 -24.13 14.15
CA THR A 108 23.86 -25.35 13.86
C THR A 108 22.32 -25.28 13.88
N LEU A 109 21.73 -25.78 12.79
CA LEU A 109 20.30 -26.05 12.63
C LEU A 109 19.83 -27.18 13.57
N HIS A 110 18.82 -26.87 14.40
CA HIS A 110 17.82 -27.85 14.84
C HIS A 110 16.46 -27.16 14.94
N GLY A 111 15.45 -27.76 14.30
CA GLY A 111 14.12 -27.20 14.16
C GLY A 111 13.38 -27.04 15.49
N ALA A 112 12.85 -25.84 15.70
CA ALA A 112 11.69 -25.52 16.53
C ALA A 112 11.21 -24.14 16.08
N GLY A 113 9.90 -23.99 15.82
CA GLY A 113 9.30 -22.72 15.40
C GLY A 113 9.59 -21.59 16.40
N PRO A 114 9.60 -20.32 15.97
CA PRO A 114 10.01 -19.22 16.84
C PRO A 114 9.09 -19.15 18.06
N ALA A 115 9.67 -19.36 19.24
CA ALA A 115 9.05 -19.03 20.52
C ALA A 115 8.85 -17.51 20.55
N GLN A 116 7.59 -17.09 20.53
CA GLN A 116 7.21 -15.69 20.66
C GLN A 116 7.54 -15.19 22.07
N SER A 117 8.30 -14.10 22.15
CA SER A 117 8.50 -13.33 23.38
C SER A 117 7.15 -12.95 23.98
N PRO A 118 6.95 -13.01 25.30
CA PRO A 118 5.69 -12.60 25.90
C PRO A 118 5.54 -11.09 25.70
N GLN A 119 4.66 -10.71 24.77
CA GLN A 119 4.28 -9.32 24.54
C GLN A 119 3.54 -8.86 25.79
N VAL A 120 4.10 -7.87 26.49
CA VAL A 120 3.39 -7.18 27.56
C VAL A 120 2.26 -6.41 26.89
N ALA A 121 1.07 -7.00 26.88
CA ALA A 121 -0.12 -6.38 26.33
C ALA A 121 -0.36 -5.07 27.10
N GLY A 122 -0.21 -3.93 26.43
CA GLY A 122 -0.64 -2.65 26.96
C GLY A 122 -2.13 -2.69 27.30
N LEU A 123 -2.58 -1.81 28.19
CA LEU A 123 -3.99 -1.69 28.54
C LEU A 123 -4.80 -1.52 27.24
N PRO A 124 -5.82 -2.36 26.98
CA PRO A 124 -6.66 -2.19 25.82
C PRO A 124 -7.43 -0.87 25.98
N LEU A 125 -7.08 0.11 25.15
CA LEU A 125 -7.70 1.43 25.19
C LEU A 125 -9.06 1.44 24.48
N TRP A 126 -9.32 0.44 23.64
CA TRP A 126 -10.50 0.39 22.77
C TRP A 126 -10.97 -1.05 22.58
N LEU A 127 -12.29 -1.19 22.44
CA LEU A 127 -12.97 -2.43 22.08
C LEU A 127 -13.79 -2.19 20.81
N LEU A 128 -13.57 -3.00 19.78
CA LEU A 128 -14.45 -3.08 18.62
C LEU A 128 -15.44 -4.22 18.85
N LEU A 129 -16.74 -3.92 18.82
CA LEU A 129 -17.80 -4.91 19.02
C LEU A 129 -18.65 -5.06 17.76
N GLU A 130 -18.57 -6.23 17.13
CA GLU A 130 -19.37 -6.58 15.95
C GLU A 130 -20.73 -7.13 16.39
N LEU A 131 -21.71 -6.23 16.52
CA LEU A 131 -23.02 -6.54 17.12
C LEU A 131 -23.90 -7.45 16.23
N THR A 132 -23.86 -7.22 14.91
CA THR A 132 -24.60 -8.05 13.95
C THR A 132 -23.92 -8.04 12.59
N TYR A 133 -23.99 -9.19 11.91
CA TYR A 133 -23.58 -9.31 10.52
C TYR A 133 -24.74 -9.14 9.53
N ARG A 134 -25.98 -9.01 10.02
CA ARG A 134 -27.19 -8.92 9.19
C ARG A 134 -27.37 -7.48 8.69
N CYS A 135 -26.68 -7.14 7.60
CA CYS A 135 -26.86 -5.87 6.92
C CYS A 135 -27.87 -6.02 5.76
N PRO A 136 -29.00 -5.28 5.74
CA PRO A 136 -30.00 -5.38 4.67
C PRO A 136 -29.59 -4.68 3.37
N LEU A 137 -28.41 -4.05 3.32
CA LEU A 137 -27.93 -3.28 2.18
C LEU A 137 -26.97 -4.12 1.31
N HIS A 138 -27.19 -4.12 0.00
CA HIS A 138 -26.31 -4.75 -1.00
C HIS A 138 -25.09 -3.86 -1.31
N CYS A 139 -24.26 -3.60 -0.32
CA CYS A 139 -23.05 -2.82 -0.51
C CYS A 139 -22.01 -3.62 -1.31
N VAL A 140 -21.49 -3.05 -2.39
CA VAL A 140 -20.46 -3.64 -3.27
C VAL A 140 -19.13 -3.87 -2.55
N PHE A 141 -18.89 -3.14 -1.46
CA PHE A 141 -17.71 -3.27 -0.61
C PHE A 141 -18.15 -3.35 0.87
N CYS A 142 -18.59 -4.53 1.32
CA CYS A 142 -18.91 -4.77 2.72
C CYS A 142 -17.88 -5.71 3.34
N TYR A 143 -17.40 -5.38 4.53
CA TYR A 143 -16.51 -6.23 5.32
C TYR A 143 -17.28 -7.34 6.09
N ASN A 144 -18.62 -7.26 6.12
CA ASN A 144 -19.43 -8.30 6.74
C ASN A 144 -19.46 -9.58 5.88
N PRO A 145 -19.51 -10.76 6.52
CA PRO A 145 -19.65 -12.03 5.82
C PRO A 145 -20.92 -12.04 4.97
N THR A 146 -20.80 -12.41 3.70
CA THR A 146 -21.94 -12.52 2.77
C THR A 146 -22.68 -13.85 2.90
N VAL A 147 -22.15 -14.80 3.70
CA VAL A 147 -22.75 -16.12 3.93
C VAL A 147 -23.45 -16.16 5.29
N PHE A 148 -24.68 -15.66 5.34
CA PHE A 148 -25.49 -15.59 6.57
C PHE A 148 -25.88 -16.95 7.17
N ALA A 149 -25.78 -18.03 6.38
CA ALA A 149 -26.19 -19.37 6.79
C ALA A 149 -25.20 -20.06 7.75
N ARG A 150 -24.01 -19.48 7.97
CA ARG A 150 -22.95 -20.06 8.82
C ARG A 150 -22.71 -19.30 10.12
N THR A 151 -23.45 -18.23 10.37
CA THR A 151 -23.30 -17.39 11.56
C THR A 151 -24.03 -18.03 12.75
N GLY A 152 -23.34 -18.16 13.88
CA GLY A 152 -23.94 -18.60 15.14
C GLY A 152 -24.94 -17.58 15.71
N PRO A 153 -25.55 -17.87 16.87
CA PRO A 153 -26.45 -16.93 17.54
C PRO A 153 -25.72 -15.64 17.91
N GLU A 154 -26.38 -14.49 17.69
CA GLU A 154 -25.90 -13.18 18.15
C GLU A 154 -25.95 -13.12 19.67
N LEU A 155 -24.97 -12.44 20.28
CA LEU A 155 -24.92 -12.29 21.73
C LEU A 155 -26.13 -11.44 22.20
N PRO A 156 -27.00 -11.93 23.08
CA PRO A 156 -28.12 -11.14 23.57
C PRO A 156 -27.64 -9.97 24.41
N THR A 157 -28.45 -8.92 24.50
CA THR A 157 -28.15 -7.71 25.29
C THR A 157 -27.78 -8.00 26.75
N ALA A 158 -28.37 -9.04 27.33
CA ALA A 158 -28.12 -9.42 28.71
C ALA A 158 -26.71 -9.98 28.98
N ASP A 159 -26.01 -10.47 27.95
CA ASP A 159 -24.71 -11.14 28.12
C ASP A 159 -23.53 -10.15 28.08
N TRP A 160 -23.78 -8.88 27.74
CA TRP A 160 -22.74 -7.84 27.69
C TRP A 160 -23.00 -6.60 28.57
N LEU A 161 -24.10 -6.58 29.33
CA LEU A 161 -24.40 -5.60 30.39
C LEU A 161 -23.96 -6.12 31.77
#